data_AF-A0A8K0NA25-F1
#
_entry.id   AF-A0A8K0NA25-F1
#
_cell.length_a   1.000
_cell.length_b   1.000
_cell.length_c   1.000
_cell.angle_alpha   90.00
_cell.angle_beta   90.00
_cell.angle_gamma   90.00
#
_symmetry.space_group_name_H-M   'P 1'
#
loop_
_entity.id
_entity.type
_entity.pdbx_description
1 polymer ?
#
loop_
_entity_poly.entity_id
_entity_poly.type
_entity_poly.pdbx_seq_one_letter_code
_entity_poly.pdbx_strand_id
1 'polypeptide(L)'
;MVQLAEKMRQKLLLGSSSQASANDDELGSKQEMQDWLLSVGIVSPVTKESAGALYHQQLSRQLADFVKLPLEKAGGMIALIDVYCLFNRARGTELISPEDLLQACALWEKFDVQVMLRKFDSGVMVIQNKAHSDDEVFARITSLAQKPDALQMGISPSDAALTLGIAPALAKEHMLTAESKGLLCRDVSPDGFRFYINLFKEIDPSDIYS
;
A
#
# COMPACT_ATOMS: atom_id res chain seq x y z
N MET A 1 12.21 32.12 -18.24
CA MET A 1 12.08 30.86 -19.02
C MET A 1 13.03 30.77 -20.21
N VAL A 2 13.39 31.87 -20.89
CA VAL A 2 14.30 31.86 -22.05
C VAL A 2 15.75 31.47 -21.68
N GLN A 3 16.27 31.95 -20.55
CA GLN A 3 17.64 31.65 -20.08
C GLN A 3 17.88 30.17 -19.75
N LEU A 4 16.82 29.44 -19.35
CA LEU A 4 16.90 28.01 -19.05
C LEU A 4 17.00 27.19 -20.34
N ALA A 5 16.21 27.56 -21.35
CA ALA A 5 16.24 26.95 -22.67
C ALA A 5 17.59 27.18 -23.37
N GLU A 6 18.18 28.37 -23.22
CA GLU A 6 19.50 28.67 -23.78
C GLU A 6 20.63 27.85 -23.13
N LYS A 7 20.59 27.66 -21.81
CA LYS A 7 21.55 26.80 -21.09
C LYS A 7 21.41 25.32 -21.47
N MET A 8 20.19 24.82 -21.63
CA MET A 8 19.96 23.44 -22.10
C MET A 8 20.48 23.24 -23.53
N ARG A 9 20.27 24.22 -24.41
CA ARG A 9 20.80 24.18 -25.78
C ARG A 9 22.33 24.19 -25.80
N GLN A 10 22.98 24.99 -24.96
CA GLN A 10 24.43 25.02 -24.85
C GLN A 10 25.01 23.68 -24.36
N LYS A 11 24.41 23.04 -23.35
CA LYS A 11 24.87 21.74 -22.85
C LYS A 11 24.63 20.59 -23.85
N LEU A 12 23.54 20.61 -24.61
CA LEU A 12 23.29 19.60 -25.66
C LEU A 12 24.27 19.75 -26.84
N LEU A 13 24.68 20.97 -27.18
CA LEU A 13 25.68 21.23 -28.23
C LEU A 13 27.11 20.85 -27.80
N LEU A 14 27.42 20.92 -26.50
CA LEU A 14 28.71 20.48 -25.94
C LEU A 14 28.85 18.95 -25.93
N GLY A 15 27.75 18.19 -25.92
CA GLY A 15 27.76 16.73 -25.94
C GLY A 15 28.03 16.09 -27.32
N SER A 16 28.01 16.87 -28.41
CA SER A 16 28.17 16.33 -29.77
C SER A 16 29.61 16.36 -30.32
N SER A 17 30.59 16.87 -29.58
CA SER A 17 31.98 17.05 -30.07
C SER A 17 33.04 16.23 -29.32
N SER A 18 32.66 15.15 -28.64
CA SER A 18 33.64 14.31 -27.91
C SER A 18 33.33 12.82 -28.07
N GLN A 19 33.55 12.29 -29.28
CA GLN A 19 33.86 10.87 -29.40
C GLN A 19 35.35 10.65 -29.19
N ALA A 20 35.66 9.62 -28.39
CA ALA A 20 36.96 9.01 -28.13
C ALA A 20 37.80 9.60 -26.98
N SER A 21 37.45 9.26 -25.73
CA SER A 21 38.40 8.68 -24.76
C SER A 21 37.73 8.24 -23.43
N ALA A 22 38.02 7.00 -23.06
CA ALA A 22 37.98 6.31 -21.77
C ALA A 22 37.29 6.92 -20.51
N ASN A 23 36.42 6.08 -19.93
CA ASN A 23 36.29 5.71 -18.51
C ASN A 23 36.08 6.78 -17.41
N ASP A 24 35.00 6.55 -16.65
CA ASP A 24 34.80 6.80 -15.20
C ASP A 24 34.21 8.14 -14.71
N ASP A 25 34.05 9.18 -15.53
CA ASP A 25 33.48 10.48 -15.09
C ASP A 25 31.96 10.65 -15.32
N GLU A 26 31.29 9.67 -15.92
CA GLU A 26 29.85 9.78 -16.28
C GLU A 26 28.92 9.68 -15.06
N LEU A 27 29.35 8.99 -14.00
CA LEU A 27 28.52 8.70 -12.81
C LEU A 27 28.25 9.97 -11.96
N GLY A 28 29.26 10.83 -11.79
CA GLY A 28 29.12 12.08 -11.04
C GLY A 28 28.20 13.09 -11.72
N SER A 29 28.25 13.16 -13.06
CA SER A 29 27.43 14.08 -13.85
C SER A 29 25.94 13.76 -13.81
N LYS A 30 25.59 12.46 -13.73
CA LYS A 30 24.19 12.00 -13.70
C LYS A 30 23.56 12.23 -12.33
N GLN A 31 24.32 12.04 -11.27
CA GLN A 31 23.87 12.23 -9.89
C GLN A 31 23.67 13.72 -9.56
N GLU A 32 24.58 14.59 -9.98
CA GLU A 32 24.43 16.05 -9.85
C GLU A 32 23.27 16.58 -10.70
N MET A 33 23.06 16.03 -11.90
CA MET A 33 21.92 16.39 -12.75
C MET A 33 20.59 15.97 -12.14
N GLN A 34 20.56 14.81 -11.46
CA GLN A 34 19.38 14.31 -10.76
C GLN A 34 19.03 15.19 -9.54
N ASP A 35 20.05 15.59 -8.77
CA ASP A 35 19.89 16.47 -7.60
C ASP A 35 19.41 17.88 -8.03
N TRP A 36 19.88 18.36 -9.18
CA TRP A 36 19.41 19.60 -9.77
C TRP A 36 17.96 19.51 -10.27
N LEU A 37 17.54 18.38 -10.87
CA LEU A 37 16.16 18.15 -11.29
C LEU A 37 15.19 18.11 -10.09
N LEU A 38 15.60 17.44 -9.01
CA LEU A 38 14.87 17.41 -7.74
C LEU A 38 14.74 18.81 -7.13
N SER A 39 15.81 19.60 -7.16
CA SER A 39 15.78 21.01 -6.71
C SER A 39 14.87 21.91 -7.54
N VAL A 40 14.59 21.56 -8.80
CA VAL A 40 13.70 22.31 -9.70
C VAL A 40 12.25 21.82 -9.64
N GLY A 41 11.96 20.81 -8.79
CA GLY A 41 10.61 20.25 -8.61
C GLY A 41 10.19 19.29 -9.73
N ILE A 42 11.13 18.86 -10.57
CA ILE A 42 10.92 17.77 -11.53
C ILE A 42 11.22 16.48 -10.78
N VAL A 43 10.17 15.82 -10.30
CA VAL A 43 10.27 14.55 -9.58
C VAL A 43 10.70 13.48 -10.59
N SER A 44 12.00 13.27 -10.75
CA SER A 44 12.50 12.09 -11.47
C SER A 44 12.19 10.85 -10.65
N PRO A 45 11.67 9.76 -11.27
CA PRO A 45 11.50 8.50 -10.56
C PRO A 45 12.85 7.99 -10.03
N VAL A 46 12.85 7.39 -8.84
CA VAL A 46 14.04 6.74 -8.29
C VAL A 46 14.31 5.45 -9.08
N THR A 47 15.50 5.30 -9.66
CA THR A 47 15.92 4.10 -10.40
C THR A 47 17.14 3.46 -9.74
N LYS A 48 17.34 2.15 -9.94
CA LYS A 48 18.50 1.43 -9.39
C LYS A 48 19.82 2.03 -9.88
N GLU A 49 19.81 2.51 -11.12
CA GLU A 49 20.95 3.14 -11.78
C GLU A 49 21.28 4.53 -11.22
N SER A 50 20.29 5.31 -10.78
CA SER A 50 20.52 6.66 -10.25
C SER A 50 20.79 6.70 -8.74
N ALA A 51 20.22 5.76 -7.98
CA ALA A 51 20.26 5.78 -6.53
C ALA A 51 21.21 4.75 -5.90
N GLY A 52 21.65 3.73 -6.64
CA GLY A 52 22.60 2.72 -6.17
C GLY A 52 22.16 2.09 -4.83
N ALA A 53 23.04 2.15 -3.81
CA ALA A 53 22.78 1.59 -2.49
C ALA A 53 21.61 2.27 -1.73
N LEU A 54 21.22 3.49 -2.10
CA LEU A 54 20.13 4.25 -1.47
C LEU A 54 18.79 4.07 -2.19
N TYR A 55 18.74 3.23 -3.24
CA TYR A 55 17.57 3.00 -4.06
C TYR A 55 16.31 2.71 -3.25
N HIS A 56 16.34 1.69 -2.38
CA HIS A 56 15.17 1.31 -1.59
C HIS A 56 14.76 2.37 -0.57
N GLN A 57 15.73 3.14 -0.04
CA GLN A 57 15.46 4.22 0.90
C GLN A 57 14.75 5.39 0.24
N GLN A 58 15.20 5.80 -0.94
CA GLN A 58 14.55 6.87 -1.70
C GLN A 58 13.20 6.41 -2.24
N LEU A 59 13.12 5.17 -2.75
CA LEU A 59 11.86 4.58 -3.20
C LEU A 59 10.82 4.49 -2.08
N SER A 60 11.25 4.14 -0.86
CA SER A 60 10.39 4.09 0.33
C SER A 60 9.74 5.43 0.63
N ARG A 61 10.50 6.53 0.55
CA ARG A 61 9.97 7.90 0.75
C ARG A 61 9.01 8.30 -0.37
N GLN A 62 9.37 8.03 -1.62
CA GLN A 62 8.51 8.31 -2.77
C GLN A 62 7.17 7.54 -2.69
N LEU A 63 7.23 6.26 -2.32
CA LEU A 63 6.04 5.43 -2.11
C LEU A 63 5.18 5.96 -0.95
N ALA A 64 5.79 6.38 0.15
CA ALA A 64 5.06 6.95 1.29
C ALA A 64 4.25 8.18 0.90
N ASP A 65 4.82 9.07 0.08
CA ASP A 65 4.10 10.25 -0.41
C ASP A 65 3.03 9.90 -1.44
N PHE A 66 3.32 8.96 -2.35
CA PHE A 66 2.36 8.53 -3.36
C PHE A 66 1.13 7.88 -2.74
N VAL A 67 1.30 7.00 -1.74
CA VAL A 67 0.23 6.17 -1.19
C VAL A 67 -0.79 6.96 -0.37
N LYS A 68 -0.46 8.16 0.12
CA LYS A 68 -1.38 9.03 0.87
C LYS A 68 -2.74 9.19 0.16
N LEU A 69 -2.72 9.58 -1.11
CA LEU A 69 -3.94 9.87 -1.88
C LEU A 69 -4.75 8.60 -2.24
N PRO A 70 -4.15 7.51 -2.75
CA PRO A 70 -4.86 6.24 -2.92
C PRO A 70 -5.44 5.69 -1.62
N LEU A 71 -4.73 5.83 -0.51
CA LEU A 71 -5.15 5.31 0.78
C LEU A 71 -6.38 6.04 1.34
N GLU A 72 -6.40 7.38 1.24
CA GLU A 72 -7.57 8.18 1.59
C GLU A 72 -8.80 7.80 0.74
N LYS A 73 -8.60 7.57 -0.57
CA LYS A 73 -9.68 7.14 -1.46
C LYS A 73 -10.19 5.73 -1.19
N ALA A 74 -9.32 4.86 -0.66
CA ALA A 74 -9.63 3.46 -0.35
C ALA A 74 -10.15 3.25 1.08
N GLY A 75 -10.50 4.33 1.81
CA GLY A 75 -11.05 4.21 3.16
C GLY A 75 -10.02 3.88 4.24
N GLY A 76 -8.73 4.14 3.98
CA GLY A 76 -7.66 4.00 4.99
C GLY A 76 -6.86 2.69 4.92
N MET A 77 -7.23 1.78 4.03
CA MET A 77 -6.50 0.53 3.79
C MET A 77 -6.51 0.14 2.31
N ILE A 78 -5.39 -0.34 1.79
CA ILE A 78 -5.27 -0.80 0.41
C ILE A 78 -4.38 -2.05 0.33
N ALA A 79 -4.69 -2.98 -0.58
CA ALA A 79 -3.85 -4.16 -0.77
C ALA A 79 -2.50 -3.77 -1.39
N LEU A 80 -1.42 -4.44 -0.98
CA LEU A 80 -0.08 -4.19 -1.50
C LEU A 80 -0.01 -4.36 -3.03
N ILE A 81 -0.74 -5.35 -3.55
CA ILE A 81 -0.90 -5.62 -4.98
C ILE A 81 -1.53 -4.45 -5.74
N ASP A 82 -2.54 -3.78 -5.16
CA ASP A 82 -3.20 -2.64 -5.79
C ASP A 82 -2.26 -1.43 -5.80
N VAL A 83 -1.50 -1.23 -4.72
CA VAL A 83 -0.47 -0.18 -4.65
C VAL A 83 0.62 -0.41 -5.71
N TYR A 84 1.09 -1.65 -5.87
CA TYR A 84 2.03 -2.00 -6.93
C TYR A 84 1.51 -1.60 -8.31
N CYS A 85 0.27 -1.97 -8.63
CA CYS A 85 -0.37 -1.63 -9.90
C CYS A 85 -0.54 -0.11 -10.07
N LEU A 86 -1.02 0.60 -9.04
CA LEU A 86 -1.24 2.04 -9.08
C LEU A 86 0.06 2.82 -9.24
N PHE A 87 1.11 2.43 -8.51
CA PHE A 87 2.40 3.10 -8.54
C PHE A 87 3.09 2.92 -9.89
N ASN A 88 3.13 1.69 -10.41
CA ASN A 88 3.70 1.42 -11.72
C ASN A 88 2.92 2.09 -12.85
N ARG A 89 1.58 2.13 -12.75
CA ARG A 89 0.73 2.88 -13.68
C ARG A 89 1.00 4.39 -13.65
N ALA A 90 1.26 4.96 -12.47
CA ALA A 90 1.57 6.38 -12.32
C ALA A 90 2.97 6.74 -12.83
N ARG A 91 3.95 5.83 -12.71
CA ARG A 91 5.31 6.02 -13.25
C ARG A 91 5.34 5.99 -14.78
N GLY A 92 4.57 5.09 -15.40
CA GLY A 92 4.49 4.94 -16.87
C GLY A 92 5.72 4.24 -17.46
N THR A 93 6.91 4.81 -17.26
CA THR A 93 8.21 4.24 -17.61
C THR A 93 9.01 3.93 -16.33
N GLU A 94 10.04 3.08 -16.43
CA GLU A 94 10.90 2.69 -15.29
C GLU A 94 10.11 2.01 -14.15
N LEU A 95 9.49 0.89 -14.50
CA LEU A 95 8.70 0.09 -13.57
C LEU A 95 9.57 -0.48 -12.44
N ILE A 96 8.99 -0.62 -11.26
CA ILE A 96 9.62 -1.32 -10.15
C ILE A 96 9.15 -2.77 -10.10
N SER A 97 10.01 -3.66 -9.59
CA SER A 97 9.63 -5.05 -9.33
C SER A 97 8.79 -5.17 -8.04
N PRO A 98 7.99 -6.24 -7.88
CA PRO A 98 7.25 -6.48 -6.64
C PRO A 98 8.16 -6.58 -5.41
N GLU A 99 9.35 -7.15 -5.57
CA GLU A 99 10.33 -7.31 -4.50
C GLU A 99 10.87 -5.94 -4.03
N ASP A 100 11.17 -5.06 -4.99
CA ASP A 100 11.65 -3.70 -4.69
C ASP A 100 10.61 -2.89 -3.91
N LEU A 101 9.33 -3.03 -4.28
CA LEU A 101 8.21 -2.41 -3.58
C LEU A 101 8.10 -2.94 -2.15
N LEU A 102 8.16 -4.25 -1.96
CA LEU A 102 8.08 -4.88 -0.64
C LEU A 102 9.23 -4.42 0.27
N GLN A 103 10.47 -4.43 -0.24
CA GLN A 103 11.63 -3.94 0.51
C GLN A 103 11.49 -2.46 0.87
N ALA A 104 11.00 -1.63 -0.05
CA ALA A 104 10.76 -0.21 0.20
C ALA A 104 9.67 0.02 1.26
N CYS A 105 8.59 -0.77 1.26
CA CYS A 105 7.54 -0.71 2.28
C CYS A 105 8.03 -1.21 3.65
N ALA A 106 8.87 -2.25 3.70
CA ALA A 106 9.44 -2.76 4.95
C ALA A 106 10.32 -1.73 5.66
N LEU A 107 10.93 -0.79 4.91
CA LEU A 107 11.71 0.29 5.48
C LEU A 107 10.86 1.33 6.23
N TRP A 108 9.53 1.37 6.06
CA TRP A 108 8.68 2.32 6.77
C TRP A 108 8.64 2.10 8.29
N GLU A 109 9.01 0.93 8.79
CA GLU A 109 9.16 0.73 10.25
C GLU A 109 10.30 1.56 10.84
N LYS A 110 11.33 1.84 10.02
CA LYS A 110 12.53 2.58 10.43
C LYS A 110 12.39 4.09 10.22
N PHE A 111 11.44 4.52 9.41
CA PHE A 111 11.16 5.92 9.13
C PHE A 111 9.89 6.36 9.86
N ASP A 112 9.86 7.59 10.37
CA ASP A 112 8.65 8.13 11.00
C ASP A 112 7.62 8.57 9.95
N VAL A 113 7.01 7.58 9.30
CA VAL A 113 5.98 7.79 8.27
C VAL A 113 4.62 7.40 8.84
N GLN A 114 3.56 8.08 8.40
CA GLN A 114 2.18 7.82 8.82
C GLN A 114 1.58 6.53 8.25
N VAL A 115 2.26 5.86 7.32
CA VAL A 115 1.81 4.59 6.73
C VAL A 115 2.60 3.42 7.29
N MET A 116 1.99 2.24 7.29
CA MET A 116 2.63 1.00 7.72
C MET A 116 2.23 -0.16 6.82
N LEU A 117 3.15 -1.10 6.64
CA LEU A 117 2.89 -2.40 6.03
C LEU A 117 2.33 -3.34 7.11
N ARG A 118 1.23 -4.03 6.80
CA ARG A 118 0.63 -5.02 7.67
C ARG A 118 0.39 -6.31 6.90
N LYS A 119 0.47 -7.43 7.60
CA LYS A 119 0.15 -8.76 7.10
C LYS A 119 -1.02 -9.35 7.90
N PHE A 120 -2.03 -9.87 7.20
CA PHE A 120 -3.11 -10.66 7.79
C PHE A 120 -2.70 -12.12 7.96
N ASP A 121 -3.43 -12.89 8.77
CA ASP A 121 -3.17 -14.31 9.03
C ASP A 121 -3.28 -15.18 7.77
N SER A 122 -4.11 -14.76 6.81
CA SER A 122 -4.21 -15.36 5.47
C SER A 122 -2.94 -15.19 4.61
N GLY A 123 -2.02 -14.31 5.03
CA GLY A 123 -0.83 -13.92 4.28
C GLY A 123 -1.02 -12.71 3.38
N VAL A 124 -2.25 -12.19 3.26
CA VAL A 124 -2.53 -10.95 2.50
C VAL A 124 -1.78 -9.79 3.15
N MET A 125 -1.03 -9.04 2.33
CA MET A 125 -0.32 -7.85 2.77
C MET A 125 -1.07 -6.59 2.33
N VAL A 126 -1.20 -5.66 3.27
CA VAL A 126 -1.91 -4.40 3.07
C VAL A 126 -1.09 -3.24 3.58
N ILE A 127 -1.36 -2.06 3.03
CA ILE A 127 -0.85 -0.80 3.52
C ILE A 127 -2.01 -0.06 4.18
N GLN A 128 -1.80 0.38 5.41
CA GLN A 128 -2.78 1.13 6.20
C GLN A 128 -2.13 2.35 6.84
N ASN A 129 -2.95 3.33 7.22
CA ASN A 129 -2.49 4.46 8.01
C ASN A 129 -2.29 4.00 9.47
N LYS A 130 -1.27 4.49 10.16
CA LYS A 130 -1.06 4.24 11.60
C LYS A 130 -2.24 4.71 12.45
N ALA A 131 -2.97 5.73 12.00
CA ALA A 131 -4.18 6.20 12.67
C ALA A 131 -5.39 5.27 12.48
N HIS A 132 -5.34 4.33 11.54
CA HIS A 132 -6.44 3.42 11.24
C HIS A 132 -6.47 2.28 12.26
N SER A 133 -7.42 2.35 13.20
CA SER A 133 -7.61 1.33 14.24
C SER A 133 -8.54 0.23 13.78
N ASP A 134 -8.12 -1.02 13.99
CA ASP A 134 -8.96 -2.19 13.77
C ASP A 134 -10.20 -2.20 14.66
N ASP A 135 -10.11 -1.65 15.87
CA ASP A 135 -11.20 -1.69 16.84
C ASP A 135 -12.39 -0.86 16.35
N GLU A 136 -12.14 0.25 15.63
CA GLU A 136 -13.20 1.02 14.98
C GLU A 136 -13.88 0.22 13.86
N VAL A 137 -13.09 -0.50 13.06
CA VAL A 137 -13.62 -1.37 12.00
C VAL A 137 -14.47 -2.48 12.60
N PHE A 138 -13.99 -3.14 13.66
CA PHE A 138 -14.75 -4.17 14.36
C PHE A 138 -16.02 -3.64 15.00
N ALA A 139 -16.01 -2.42 15.57
CA ALA A 139 -17.21 -1.79 16.09
C ALA A 139 -18.26 -1.54 14.99
N ARG A 140 -17.84 -1.10 13.80
CA ARG A 140 -18.72 -0.92 12.63
C ARG A 140 -19.27 -2.24 12.10
N ILE A 141 -18.45 -3.28 12.02
CA ILE A 141 -18.90 -4.61 11.60
C ILE A 141 -19.88 -5.20 12.62
N THR A 142 -19.61 -5.02 13.91
CA THR A 142 -20.49 -5.51 14.98
C THR A 142 -21.83 -4.78 14.97
N SER A 143 -21.85 -3.46 14.76
CA SER A 143 -23.10 -2.70 14.65
C SER A 143 -23.90 -3.08 13.39
N LEU A 144 -23.22 -3.44 12.29
CA LEU A 144 -23.86 -4.01 11.12
C LEU A 144 -24.51 -5.37 11.46
N ALA A 145 -23.82 -6.22 12.22
CA ALA A 145 -24.28 -7.56 12.62
C ALA A 145 -25.47 -7.56 13.58
N GLN A 146 -25.69 -6.44 14.29
CA GLN A 146 -26.82 -6.27 15.21
C GLN A 146 -28.11 -5.82 14.51
N LYS A 147 -28.08 -5.46 13.23
CA LYS A 147 -29.29 -5.05 12.50
C LYS A 147 -30.25 -6.24 12.34
N PRO A 148 -31.59 -6.02 12.40
CA PRO A 148 -32.56 -7.10 12.32
C PRO A 148 -32.43 -7.94 11.04
N ASP A 149 -32.16 -7.29 9.90
CA ASP A 149 -31.95 -7.97 8.62
C ASP A 149 -30.69 -8.86 8.64
N ALA A 150 -29.62 -8.38 9.26
CA ALA A 150 -28.35 -9.10 9.39
C ALA A 150 -28.45 -10.27 10.38
N LEU A 151 -29.31 -10.19 11.39
CA LEU A 151 -29.56 -11.30 12.31
C LEU A 151 -30.27 -12.47 11.62
N GLN A 152 -31.14 -12.20 10.64
CA GLN A 152 -31.85 -13.25 9.89
C GLN A 152 -31.03 -13.78 8.73
N MET A 153 -30.46 -12.89 7.91
CA MET A 153 -29.80 -13.28 6.66
C MET A 153 -28.28 -13.34 6.76
N GLY A 154 -27.67 -12.90 7.86
CA GLY A 154 -26.21 -12.82 7.98
C GLY A 154 -25.61 -11.75 7.07
N ILE A 155 -24.34 -11.44 7.31
CA ILE A 155 -23.59 -10.44 6.55
C ILE A 155 -22.65 -11.16 5.58
N SER A 156 -22.72 -10.82 4.30
CA SER A 156 -21.71 -11.23 3.34
C SER A 156 -20.50 -10.28 3.37
N PRO A 157 -19.31 -10.73 2.97
CA PRO A 157 -18.15 -9.83 2.82
C PRO A 157 -18.41 -8.65 1.89
N SER A 158 -19.29 -8.80 0.89
CA SER A 158 -19.70 -7.73 -0.02
C SER A 158 -20.52 -6.64 0.69
N ASP A 159 -21.43 -7.03 1.59
CA ASP A 159 -22.24 -6.09 2.38
C ASP A 159 -21.38 -5.31 3.37
N ALA A 160 -20.42 -6.00 4.00
CA ALA A 160 -19.43 -5.38 4.86
C ALA A 160 -18.54 -4.41 4.08
N ALA A 161 -18.11 -4.77 2.87
CA ALA A 161 -17.31 -3.91 2.00
C ALA A 161 -18.04 -2.61 1.62
N LEU A 162 -19.33 -2.70 1.27
CA LEU A 162 -20.16 -1.52 0.99
C LEU A 162 -20.29 -0.60 2.21
N THR A 163 -20.44 -1.18 3.40
CA THR A 163 -20.57 -0.43 4.65
C THR A 163 -19.26 0.24 5.07
N LEU A 164 -18.14 -0.43 4.87
CA LEU A 164 -16.81 0.03 5.26
C LEU A 164 -16.14 0.91 4.19
N GLY A 165 -16.61 0.86 2.94
CA GLY A 165 -15.99 1.58 1.82
C GLY A 165 -14.64 0.98 1.39
N ILE A 166 -14.44 -0.32 1.59
CA ILE A 166 -13.19 -1.04 1.27
C ILE A 166 -13.43 -2.14 0.25
N ALA A 167 -12.35 -2.72 -0.30
CA ALA A 167 -12.47 -3.82 -1.23
C ALA A 167 -13.07 -5.09 -0.55
N PRO A 168 -13.92 -5.87 -1.25
CA PRO A 168 -14.51 -7.11 -0.72
C PRO A 168 -13.52 -8.12 -0.14
N ALA A 169 -12.34 -8.22 -0.75
CA ALA A 169 -11.27 -9.08 -0.25
C ALA A 169 -10.80 -8.64 1.15
N LEU A 170 -10.62 -7.33 1.36
CA LEU A 170 -10.20 -6.78 2.65
C LEU A 170 -11.31 -6.87 3.70
N ALA A 171 -12.56 -6.64 3.31
CA ALA A 171 -13.70 -6.84 4.19
C ALA A 171 -13.76 -8.28 4.70
N LYS A 172 -13.53 -9.27 3.82
CA LYS A 172 -13.44 -10.68 4.22
C LYS A 172 -12.35 -10.91 5.27
N GLU A 173 -11.15 -10.37 5.08
CA GLU A 173 -10.05 -10.49 6.06
C GLU A 173 -10.40 -9.88 7.41
N HIS A 174 -11.04 -8.70 7.42
CA HIS A 174 -11.53 -8.10 8.66
C HIS A 174 -12.59 -8.95 9.35
N MET A 175 -13.53 -9.55 8.61
CA MET A 175 -14.54 -10.42 9.21
C MET A 175 -13.93 -11.71 9.78
N LEU A 176 -12.95 -12.31 9.09
CA LEU A 176 -12.19 -13.45 9.61
C LEU A 176 -11.39 -13.09 10.87
N THR A 177 -10.83 -11.88 10.92
CA THR A 177 -10.12 -11.39 12.12
C THR A 177 -11.11 -11.10 13.26
N ALA A 178 -12.31 -10.61 12.96
CA ALA A 178 -13.36 -10.41 13.96
C ALA A 178 -13.85 -11.75 14.54
N GLU A 179 -13.93 -12.78 13.69
CA GLU A 179 -14.25 -14.14 14.11
C GLU A 179 -13.15 -14.74 14.99
N SER A 180 -11.87 -14.57 14.66
CA SER A 180 -10.78 -15.08 15.52
C SER A 180 -10.75 -14.42 16.90
N LYS A 181 -11.27 -13.19 17.00
CA LYS A 181 -11.54 -12.49 18.27
C LYS A 181 -12.85 -12.91 18.95
N GLY A 182 -13.62 -13.83 18.37
CA GLY A 182 -14.90 -14.29 18.89
C GLY A 182 -16.05 -13.29 18.79
N LEU A 183 -15.94 -12.26 17.93
CA LEU A 183 -17.01 -11.27 17.73
C LEU A 183 -18.12 -11.77 16.80
N LEU A 184 -17.71 -12.55 15.79
CA LEU A 184 -18.59 -13.11 14.76
C LEU A 184 -18.45 -14.63 14.72
N CYS A 185 -19.45 -15.29 14.13
CA CYS A 185 -19.41 -16.69 13.75
C CYS A 185 -19.61 -16.81 12.23
N ARG A 186 -18.84 -17.69 11.58
CA ARG A 186 -19.02 -18.01 10.17
C ARG A 186 -20.11 -19.08 9.98
N ASP A 187 -20.92 -18.91 8.95
CA ASP A 187 -21.77 -19.95 8.38
C ASP A 187 -21.33 -20.19 6.93
N VAL A 188 -21.07 -21.46 6.61
CA VAL A 188 -20.62 -21.89 5.28
C VAL A 188 -21.62 -22.92 4.78
N SER A 189 -22.53 -22.45 3.94
CA SER A 189 -23.57 -23.27 3.35
C SER A 189 -23.49 -23.23 1.82
N PRO A 190 -24.18 -24.13 1.09
CA PRO A 190 -24.31 -24.03 -0.36
C PRO A 190 -24.89 -22.68 -0.81
N ASP A 191 -25.69 -22.05 0.05
CA ASP A 191 -26.32 -20.75 -0.18
C ASP A 191 -25.35 -19.57 -0.01
N GLY A 192 -24.19 -19.79 0.63
CA GLY A 192 -23.09 -18.82 0.63
C GLY A 192 -22.21 -18.81 1.87
N PHE A 193 -21.31 -17.82 1.88
CA PHE A 193 -20.38 -17.55 2.98
C PHE A 193 -20.85 -16.30 3.74
N ARG A 194 -21.37 -16.50 4.95
CA ARG A 194 -22.02 -15.46 5.74
C ARG A 194 -21.45 -15.41 7.14
N PHE A 195 -21.53 -14.24 7.77
CA PHE A 195 -21.18 -14.07 9.18
C PHE A 195 -22.37 -13.59 9.97
N TYR A 196 -22.44 -14.06 11.21
CA TYR A 196 -23.45 -13.68 12.19
C TYR A 196 -22.77 -13.17 13.46
N ILE A 197 -23.50 -12.43 14.28
CA ILE A 197 -23.01 -12.05 15.60
C ILE A 197 -22.77 -13.31 16.44
N ASN A 198 -21.66 -13.35 17.18
CA ASN A 198 -21.39 -14.48 18.04
C ASN A 198 -22.33 -14.45 19.27
N LEU A 199 -23.28 -15.39 19.29
CA LEU A 199 -24.17 -15.64 20.42
C LEU A 199 -23.61 -16.67 21.40
N PHE A 200 -22.54 -17.39 21.03
CA PHE A 200 -21.92 -18.48 21.77
C PHE A 200 -20.77 -18.03 22.67
N LYS A 201 -20.87 -16.83 23.24
CA LYS A 201 -19.78 -16.23 24.05
C LYS A 201 -19.38 -17.05 25.28
N GLU A 202 -20.24 -17.98 25.69
CA GLU A 202 -20.07 -18.83 26.86
C GLU A 202 -19.40 -20.18 26.56
N ILE A 203 -19.14 -20.50 25.28
CA ILE A 203 -18.45 -21.74 24.91
C ILE A 203 -16.95 -21.48 24.94
N ASP A 204 -16.29 -21.95 26.00
CA ASP A 204 -14.84 -21.96 26.06
C ASP A 204 -14.31 -23.04 25.09
N PRO A 205 -13.56 -22.67 24.03
CA PRO A 205 -13.02 -23.65 23.09
C PRO A 205 -12.02 -24.63 23.73
N SER A 206 -11.57 -24.34 24.95
CA SER A 206 -10.71 -25.24 25.74
C SER A 206 -11.49 -26.28 26.56
N ASP A 207 -12.82 -26.15 26.67
CA ASP A 207 -13.70 -27.01 27.48
C ASP A 207 -14.41 -28.11 26.66
N ILE A 208 -13.95 -28.36 25.42
CA ILE A 208 -14.53 -29.37 24.52
C ILE A 208 -14.28 -30.82 25.01
N TYR A 209 -13.44 -31.00 26.03
CA TYR A 209 -13.04 -32.31 26.56
C TYR A 209 -13.41 -32.56 28.04
N SER A 210 -14.29 -31.75 28.65
CA SER A 210 -14.83 -32.07 30.00
C SER A 210 -16.08 -32.94 29.98
#